data_AF-B7K386-F1
#
_entry.id   AF-B7K386-F1
#
_cell.length_a   1.000
_cell.length_b   1.000
_cell.length_c   1.000
_cell.angle_alpha   90.00
_cell.angle_beta   90.00
_cell.angle_gamma   90.00
#
_symmetry.space_group_name_H-M   'P 1'
#
loop_
_entity.id
_entity.type
_entity.pdbx_description
1 polymer ?
#
loop_
_entity_poly.entity_id
_entity_poly.type
_entity_poly.pdbx_seq_one_letter_code
_entity_poly.pdbx_strand_id
1 'polypeptide(L)'
;MNKQLFIWVEGSDDTIFVENIIKPCLEKQDNLVNIIEYAKKKNEYIENFLKSIIQMKADYIYLADIDLCSCITEKKDRITKNIKNIDKNRIVVVCKEIESWYYGGLTQDTLEGLKIDKPTQFKNTDSLTKEQFNDSIPTKFKNSRIDFMEEILKLYNLSHAMENQTNKSLNYFIKKYQIFLN
;
A
#
# COMPACT_ATOMS: atom_id res chain seq x y z
N MET A 1 8.90 -25.19 -3.16
CA MET A 1 9.05 -24.30 -4.33
C MET A 1 8.32 -23.01 -4.00
N ASN A 2 9.01 -21.88 -4.01
CA ASN A 2 8.39 -20.60 -3.65
C ASN A 2 7.37 -20.21 -4.72
N LYS A 3 6.20 -19.72 -4.30
CA LYS A 3 5.16 -19.25 -5.21
C LYS A 3 5.52 -17.86 -5.69
N GLN A 4 5.56 -17.64 -7.02
CA GLN A 4 5.78 -16.31 -7.56
C GLN A 4 4.56 -15.43 -7.29
N LEU A 5 4.77 -14.29 -6.64
CA LEU A 5 3.73 -13.31 -6.35
C LEU A 5 4.15 -11.94 -6.91
N PHE A 6 3.33 -11.37 -7.77
CA PHE A 6 3.56 -10.04 -8.34
C PHE A 6 2.65 -9.01 -7.67
N ILE A 7 3.21 -7.94 -7.11
CA ILE A 7 2.44 -6.83 -6.54
C ILE A 7 2.58 -5.63 -7.47
N TRP A 8 1.46 -5.27 -8.09
CA TRP A 8 1.35 -4.09 -8.93
C TRP A 8 1.00 -2.89 -8.07
N VAL A 9 1.74 -1.80 -8.22
CA VAL A 9 1.61 -0.57 -7.44
C VAL A 9 1.60 0.67 -8.34
N GLU A 10 0.98 1.76 -7.90
CA GLU A 10 0.83 2.96 -8.73
C GLU A 10 2.18 3.63 -8.98
N GLY A 11 2.92 3.97 -7.93
CA GLY A 11 4.20 4.66 -8.04
C GLY A 11 5.19 4.34 -6.94
N SER A 12 6.19 5.21 -6.81
CA SER A 12 7.33 5.01 -5.93
C SER A 12 6.96 4.93 -4.45
N ASP A 13 5.95 5.69 -4.02
CA ASP A 13 5.57 5.76 -2.61
C ASP A 13 4.95 4.45 -2.12
N ASP A 14 4.12 3.86 -2.98
CA ASP A 14 3.58 2.52 -2.85
C ASP A 14 4.69 1.47 -2.85
N THR A 15 5.65 1.58 -3.78
CA THR A 15 6.80 0.66 -3.86
C THR A 15 7.55 0.65 -2.53
N ILE A 16 7.91 1.83 -2.01
CA ILE A 16 8.65 1.96 -0.75
C ILE A 16 7.87 1.31 0.41
N PHE A 17 6.57 1.53 0.51
CA PHE A 17 5.75 0.92 1.57
C PHE A 17 5.69 -0.60 1.42
N VAL A 18 5.40 -1.08 0.22
CA VAL A 18 5.25 -2.51 -0.06
C VAL A 18 6.57 -3.24 0.15
N GLU A 19 7.70 -2.66 -0.26
CA GLU A 19 9.03 -3.24 -0.04
C GLU A 19 9.38 -3.42 1.43
N ASN A 20 9.06 -2.43 2.27
CA ASN A 20 9.49 -2.43 3.67
C ASN A 20 8.51 -3.14 4.61
N ILE A 21 7.20 -3.09 4.32
CA ILE A 21 6.17 -3.60 5.25
C ILE A 21 5.51 -4.87 4.73
N ILE A 22 5.05 -4.86 3.48
CA ILE A 22 4.20 -5.93 2.94
C ILE A 22 5.02 -7.12 2.44
N LYS A 23 6.07 -6.85 1.67
CA LYS A 23 6.93 -7.86 1.06
C LYS A 23 7.56 -8.79 2.11
N PRO A 24 8.18 -8.31 3.21
CA PRO A 24 8.75 -9.20 4.22
C PRO A 24 7.71 -10.11 4.87
N CYS A 25 6.47 -9.64 5.01
CA CYS A 25 5.38 -10.44 5.55
C CYS A 25 4.94 -11.56 4.59
N LEU A 26 4.85 -11.25 3.30
CA LEU A 26 4.43 -12.22 2.28
C LEU A 26 5.54 -13.22 1.94
N GLU A 27 6.80 -12.81 1.97
CA GLU A 27 7.94 -13.71 1.74
C GLU A 27 8.10 -14.76 2.85
N LYS A 28 7.70 -14.44 4.08
CA LYS A 28 7.58 -15.41 5.19
C LYS A 28 6.53 -16.51 4.93
N GLN A 29 5.63 -16.33 3.97
CA GLN A 29 4.61 -17.30 3.57
C GLN A 29 5.02 -18.10 2.32
N ASP A 30 6.32 -18.31 2.11
CA ASP A 30 6.90 -19.02 0.94
C ASP A 30 6.58 -18.37 -0.42
N ASN A 31 6.32 -17.06 -0.45
CA ASN A 31 6.20 -16.31 -1.71
C ASN A 31 7.56 -15.75 -2.14
N LEU A 32 7.83 -15.72 -3.44
CA LEU A 32 8.84 -14.84 -4.03
C LEU A 32 8.13 -13.59 -4.56
N VAL A 33 8.33 -12.45 -3.89
CA VAL A 33 7.57 -11.23 -4.16
C VAL A 33 8.31 -10.33 -5.13
N ASN A 34 7.67 -10.02 -6.25
CA ASN A 34 8.14 -9.09 -7.26
C ASN A 34 7.21 -7.87 -7.30
N ILE A 35 7.76 -6.66 -7.25
CA ILE A 35 6.97 -5.41 -7.23
C ILE A 35 7.10 -4.72 -8.58
N ILE A 36 5.98 -4.22 -9.12
CA ILE A 36 5.92 -3.60 -10.44
C ILE A 36 5.13 -2.30 -10.38
N GLU A 37 5.78 -1.17 -10.69
CA GLU A 37 5.11 0.12 -10.88
C GLU A 37 4.39 0.18 -12.22
N TYR A 38 3.11 0.58 -12.21
CA TYR A 38 2.29 0.63 -13.42
C TYR A 38 1.88 2.03 -13.88
N ALA A 39 1.94 3.09 -13.07
CA ALA A 39 1.38 4.39 -13.49
C ALA A 39 2.00 4.96 -14.79
N LYS A 40 3.27 4.63 -15.06
CA LYS A 40 3.98 5.05 -16.28
C LYS A 40 3.92 4.02 -17.42
N LYS A 41 3.18 2.93 -17.25
CA LYS A 41 3.06 1.84 -18.23
C LYS A 41 1.77 1.99 -19.03
N LYS A 42 1.81 1.61 -20.31
CA LYS A 42 0.61 1.50 -21.13
C LYS A 42 -0.22 0.29 -20.68
N ASN A 43 -1.54 0.36 -20.78
CA ASN A 43 -2.43 -0.76 -20.43
C ASN A 43 -2.05 -2.04 -21.18
N GLU A 44 -1.65 -1.96 -22.45
CA GLU A 44 -1.19 -3.11 -23.23
C GLU A 44 -0.01 -3.85 -22.57
N TYR A 45 0.93 -3.12 -21.97
CA TYR A 45 2.04 -3.72 -21.22
C TYR A 45 1.52 -4.50 -20.01
N ILE A 46 0.61 -3.88 -19.24
CA ILE A 46 0.00 -4.51 -18.06
C ILE A 46 -0.75 -5.78 -18.49
N GLU A 47 -1.59 -5.69 -19.52
CA GLU A 47 -2.38 -6.81 -20.06
C GLU A 47 -1.50 -7.98 -20.51
N ASN A 48 -0.42 -7.69 -21.24
CA ASN A 48 0.50 -8.74 -21.70
C ASN A 48 1.28 -9.37 -20.54
N PHE A 49 1.67 -8.58 -19.55
CA PHE A 49 2.35 -9.11 -18.36
C PHE A 49 1.39 -9.97 -17.52
N LEU A 50 0.14 -9.55 -17.31
CA LEU A 50 -0.87 -10.34 -16.61
C LEU A 50 -1.11 -11.69 -17.30
N LYS A 51 -1.14 -11.73 -18.64
CA LYS A 51 -1.19 -13.01 -19.39
C LYS A 51 0.01 -13.91 -19.05
N SER A 52 1.21 -13.37 -18.99
CA SER A 52 2.42 -14.12 -18.63
C SER A 52 2.35 -14.68 -17.20
N ILE A 53 1.90 -13.88 -16.23
CA ILE A 53 1.69 -14.33 -14.84
C ILE A 53 0.74 -15.53 -14.80
N ILE A 54 -0.40 -15.44 -15.50
CA ILE A 54 -1.40 -16.51 -15.56
C ILE A 54 -0.80 -17.78 -16.20
N GLN A 55 -0.07 -17.65 -17.31
CA GLN A 55 0.57 -18.79 -17.99
C GLN A 55 1.63 -19.47 -17.12
N MET A 56 2.38 -18.68 -16.34
CA MET A 56 3.36 -19.18 -15.37
C MET A 56 2.72 -19.81 -14.13
N LYS A 57 1.40 -19.78 -14.01
CA LYS A 57 0.65 -20.18 -12.79
C LYS A 57 1.15 -19.44 -11.55
N ALA A 58 1.54 -18.18 -11.73
CA ALA A 58 1.92 -17.27 -10.66
C ALA A 58 0.71 -16.48 -10.15
N ASP A 59 0.82 -15.92 -8.96
CA ASP A 59 -0.21 -15.08 -8.34
C ASP A 59 0.13 -13.59 -8.50
N TYR A 60 -0.89 -12.74 -8.35
CA TYR A 60 -0.68 -11.30 -8.31
C TYR A 60 -1.69 -10.57 -7.41
N ILE A 61 -1.30 -9.37 -7.01
CA ILE A 61 -2.12 -8.38 -6.31
C ILE A 61 -2.00 -7.07 -7.08
N TYR A 62 -3.12 -6.38 -7.26
CA TYR A 62 -3.15 -5.07 -7.91
C TYR A 62 -3.61 -4.01 -6.93
N LEU A 63 -2.68 -3.21 -6.41
CA LEU A 63 -2.96 -2.11 -5.49
C LEU A 63 -3.24 -0.84 -6.30
N ALA A 64 -4.31 -0.13 -5.93
CA ALA A 64 -4.67 1.14 -6.54
C ALA A 64 -5.26 2.08 -5.48
N ASP A 65 -5.03 3.38 -5.62
CA ASP A 65 -5.69 4.37 -4.78
C ASP A 65 -7.17 4.53 -5.17
N ILE A 66 -8.02 5.05 -4.28
CA ILE A 66 -9.43 5.30 -4.65
C ILE A 66 -9.58 6.54 -5.55
N ASP A 67 -8.62 7.48 -5.47
CA ASP A 67 -8.65 8.78 -6.14
C ASP A 67 -9.96 9.55 -5.90
N LEU A 68 -10.62 9.95 -6.99
CA LEU A 68 -11.89 10.67 -7.05
C LEU A 68 -13.10 9.71 -7.19
N CYS A 69 -12.91 8.39 -7.18
CA CYS A 69 -14.03 7.45 -7.25
C CYS A 69 -14.86 7.51 -5.96
N SER A 70 -16.18 7.45 -6.10
CA SER A 70 -17.12 7.54 -4.98
C SER A 70 -17.09 6.32 -4.07
N CYS A 71 -16.67 5.15 -4.59
CA CYS A 71 -16.56 3.92 -3.83
C CYS A 71 -15.54 2.93 -4.43
N ILE A 72 -15.15 1.94 -3.63
CA ILE A 72 -14.23 0.85 -4.01
C ILE A 72 -14.77 0.07 -5.22
N THR A 73 -16.08 -0.20 -5.28
CA THR A 73 -16.70 -0.94 -6.38
C THR A 73 -16.52 -0.20 -7.70
N GLU A 74 -16.77 1.11 -7.72
CA GLU A 74 -16.59 1.95 -8.91
C GLU A 74 -15.13 1.95 -9.37
N LYS A 75 -14.15 2.11 -8.46
CA LYS A 75 -12.72 2.06 -8.81
C LYS A 75 -12.36 0.71 -9.43
N LYS A 76 -12.82 -0.40 -8.85
CA LYS A 76 -12.60 -1.75 -9.39
C LYS A 76 -13.22 -1.92 -10.78
N ASP A 77 -14.44 -1.45 -10.99
CA ASP A 77 -15.11 -1.52 -12.28
C ASP A 77 -14.35 -0.71 -13.34
N ARG A 78 -13.90 0.50 -13.00
CA ARG A 78 -13.07 1.33 -13.88
C ARG A 78 -11.78 0.63 -14.30
N ILE A 79 -11.08 0.00 -13.36
CA ILE A 79 -9.86 -0.77 -13.64
C ILE A 79 -10.16 -1.95 -14.58
N THR A 80 -11.17 -2.76 -14.24
CA THR A 80 -11.52 -3.95 -15.05
C THR A 80 -12.03 -3.60 -16.46
N LYS A 81 -12.63 -2.42 -16.64
CA LYS A 81 -13.04 -1.92 -17.96
C LYS A 81 -11.84 -1.52 -18.83
N ASN A 82 -10.78 -1.00 -18.23
CA ASN A 82 -9.64 -0.42 -18.93
C ASN A 82 -8.47 -1.40 -19.14
N ILE A 83 -8.37 -2.43 -18.30
CA ILE A 83 -7.29 -3.43 -18.34
C ILE A 83 -7.92 -4.81 -18.57
N LYS A 84 -7.67 -5.41 -19.72
CA LYS A 84 -8.18 -6.75 -20.04
C LYS A 84 -7.50 -7.83 -19.19
N ASN A 85 -8.24 -8.90 -18.91
CA ASN A 85 -7.76 -10.09 -18.18
C ASN A 85 -7.35 -9.84 -16.71
N ILE A 86 -7.59 -8.65 -16.17
CA ILE A 86 -7.43 -8.42 -14.74
C ILE A 86 -8.61 -9.04 -13.98
N ASP A 87 -8.29 -9.76 -12.91
CA ASP A 87 -9.28 -10.34 -12.01
C ASP A 87 -9.67 -9.30 -10.96
N LYS A 88 -10.95 -8.93 -10.93
CA LYS A 88 -11.53 -7.99 -9.96
C LYS A 88 -11.25 -8.38 -8.50
N ASN A 89 -11.10 -9.68 -8.23
CA ASN A 89 -10.79 -10.20 -6.90
C ASN A 89 -9.32 -10.00 -6.52
N ARG A 90 -8.41 -9.77 -7.47
CA ARG A 90 -6.99 -9.46 -7.20
C ARG A 90 -6.73 -7.98 -7.01
N ILE A 91 -7.72 -7.12 -7.29
CA ILE A 91 -7.64 -5.68 -7.04
C ILE A 91 -7.91 -5.39 -5.56
N VAL A 92 -7.01 -4.63 -4.94
CA VAL A 92 -7.20 -3.99 -3.63
C VAL A 92 -7.14 -2.49 -3.83
N VAL A 93 -8.13 -1.79 -3.28
CA VAL A 93 -8.22 -0.34 -3.35
C VAL A 93 -7.84 0.22 -1.99
N VAL A 94 -6.85 1.12 -1.97
CA VAL A 94 -6.45 1.87 -0.79
C VAL A 94 -7.49 2.95 -0.51
N CYS A 95 -7.92 3.07 0.75
CA CYS A 95 -8.83 4.13 1.16
C CYS A 95 -8.08 5.46 1.14
N LYS A 96 -8.62 6.40 0.37
CA LYS A 96 -8.00 7.69 0.04
C LYS A 96 -6.72 7.52 -0.79
N GLU A 97 -5.58 7.34 -0.14
CA GLU A 97 -4.25 7.23 -0.78
C GLU A 97 -3.29 6.42 0.11
N ILE A 98 -2.18 5.93 -0.46
CA ILE A 98 -1.18 5.11 0.26
C ILE A 98 -0.56 5.80 1.47
N GLU A 99 -0.51 7.13 1.52
CA GLU A 99 -0.05 7.89 2.70
C GLU A 99 -0.84 7.54 3.97
N SER A 100 -2.13 7.18 3.83
CA SER A 100 -2.94 6.71 4.94
C SER A 100 -2.37 5.45 5.59
N TRP A 101 -1.72 4.58 4.80
CA TRP A 101 -1.06 3.37 5.31
C TRP A 101 0.21 3.69 6.07
N TYR A 102 1.00 4.69 5.64
CA TYR A 102 2.20 5.14 6.35
C TYR A 102 1.91 5.60 7.78
N TYR A 103 0.76 6.23 8.01
CA TYR A 103 0.32 6.63 9.35
C TYR A 103 -0.32 5.49 10.14
N GLY A 104 -0.85 4.46 9.48
CA GLY A 104 -1.61 3.39 10.13
C GLY A 104 -0.82 2.62 11.20
N GLY A 105 0.50 2.51 11.07
CA GLY A 105 1.36 1.81 12.03
C GLY A 105 2.05 2.70 13.05
N LEU A 106 1.74 3.99 13.10
CA LEU A 106 2.40 4.91 14.02
C LEU A 106 1.69 4.94 15.37
N THR A 107 2.48 4.73 16.41
CA THR A 107 2.03 4.88 17.81
C THR A 107 2.21 6.32 18.27
N GLN A 108 1.63 6.67 19.42
CA GLN A 108 1.84 7.98 20.04
C GLN A 108 3.34 8.25 20.27
N ASP A 109 4.09 7.26 20.77
CA ASP A 109 5.53 7.36 20.99
C ASP A 109 6.30 7.62 19.68
N THR A 110 5.88 6.97 18.59
CA THR A 110 6.47 7.19 17.26
C THR A 110 6.23 8.61 16.75
N LEU A 111 5.00 9.11 16.91
CA LEU A 111 4.62 10.47 16.49
C LEU A 111 5.44 11.54 17.26
N GLU A 112 5.58 11.36 18.58
CA GLU A 112 6.36 12.25 19.44
C GLU A 112 7.85 12.22 19.10
N GLY A 113 8.42 11.02 18.92
CA GLY A 113 9.83 10.85 18.55
C GLY A 113 10.19 11.46 17.19
N LEU A 114 9.28 11.37 16.21
CA LEU A 114 9.46 11.98 14.89
C LEU A 114 9.26 13.51 14.90
N LYS A 115 8.64 14.06 15.95
CA LYS A 115 8.25 15.47 16.06
C LYS A 115 7.35 15.90 14.90
N ILE A 116 6.34 15.09 14.59
CA ILE A 116 5.35 15.39 13.56
C ILE A 116 4.53 16.60 14.02
N ASP A 117 4.60 17.70 13.25
CA ASP A 117 4.16 19.05 13.66
C ASP A 117 2.64 19.19 13.85
N LYS A 118 1.88 18.12 13.63
CA LYS A 118 0.47 17.99 14.02
C LYS A 118 0.27 16.53 14.42
N PRO A 119 0.34 16.17 15.71
CA PRO A 119 -0.03 14.83 16.16
C PRO A 119 -1.53 14.71 15.93
N THR A 120 -1.87 14.31 14.72
CA THR A 120 -3.23 14.01 14.37
C THR A 120 -3.53 12.74 15.13
N GLN A 121 -4.31 12.89 16.20
CA GLN A 121 -4.88 11.80 16.99
C GLN A 121 -5.90 11.04 16.13
N PHE A 122 -5.49 10.61 14.94
CA PHE A 122 -6.28 9.83 14.04
C PHE A 122 -6.40 8.44 14.65
N LYS A 123 -7.48 8.25 15.43
CA LYS A 123 -7.98 6.90 15.75
C LYS A 123 -8.14 6.07 14.46
N ASN A 124 -8.32 6.73 13.32
CA ASN A 124 -8.40 6.14 12.00
C ASN A 124 -7.77 7.08 10.96
N THR A 125 -6.95 6.55 10.05
CA THR A 125 -6.21 7.25 9.00
C THR A 125 -6.89 7.18 7.62
N ASP A 126 -8.06 6.53 7.50
CA ASP A 126 -8.80 6.33 6.23
C ASP A 126 -8.99 7.61 5.39
N SER A 127 -9.04 8.78 6.02
CA SER A 127 -9.26 10.07 5.37
C SER A 127 -7.98 10.89 5.17
N LEU A 128 -6.82 10.39 5.59
CA LEU A 128 -5.55 11.08 5.45
C LEU A 128 -5.23 11.23 3.97
N THR A 129 -5.02 12.48 3.54
CA THR A 129 -4.62 12.80 2.17
C THR A 129 -3.11 13.03 2.06
N LYS A 130 -2.60 13.00 0.85
CA LYS A 130 -1.21 13.35 0.50
C LYS A 130 -0.84 14.76 0.88
N GLU A 131 -1.76 15.72 0.77
CA GLU A 131 -1.52 17.10 1.23
C GLU A 131 -1.38 17.14 2.75
N GLN A 132 -2.26 16.44 3.48
CA GLN A 132 -2.17 16.37 4.95
C GLN A 132 -0.90 15.65 5.40
N PHE A 133 -0.49 14.60 4.68
CA PHE A 133 0.79 13.93 4.89
C PHE A 133 1.96 14.89 4.65
N ASN A 134 1.97 15.63 3.54
CA ASN A 134 3.05 16.57 3.23
C ASN A 134 3.12 17.73 4.23
N ASP A 135 1.97 18.24 4.69
CA ASP A 135 1.87 19.28 5.71
C ASP A 135 2.33 18.80 7.10
N SER A 136 2.38 17.49 7.33
CA SER A 136 2.82 16.88 8.58
C SER A 136 4.34 16.67 8.65
N ILE A 137 5.05 16.80 7.52
CA ILE A 137 6.48 16.53 7.43
C ILE A 137 7.24 17.51 8.34
N PRO A 138 7.95 17.01 9.36
CA PRO A 138 8.75 17.85 10.24
C PRO A 138 9.76 18.70 9.47
N THR A 139 10.05 19.90 9.96
CA THR A 139 11.02 20.81 9.31
C THR A 139 12.38 20.15 9.01
N LYS A 140 12.85 19.22 9.85
CA LYS A 140 14.11 18.47 9.63
C LYS A 140 14.13 17.62 8.35
N PHE A 141 12.96 17.24 7.83
CA PHE A 141 12.80 16.46 6.59
C PHE A 141 12.20 17.28 5.44
N LYS A 142 12.03 18.59 5.59
CA LYS A 142 11.34 19.43 4.61
C LYS A 142 11.93 19.36 3.20
N ASN A 143 13.22 19.03 3.10
CA ASN A 143 13.93 18.91 1.82
C ASN A 143 13.92 17.48 1.25
N SER A 144 13.42 16.48 1.99
CA SER A 144 13.30 15.10 1.52
C SER A 144 12.09 14.39 2.13
N ARG A 145 11.02 14.30 1.34
CA ARG A 145 9.85 13.49 1.69
C ARG A 145 10.18 12.00 1.80
N ILE A 146 11.12 11.52 0.97
CA ILE A 146 11.56 10.12 0.98
C ILE A 146 12.23 9.78 2.32
N ASP A 147 13.13 10.64 2.81
CA ASP A 147 13.81 10.41 4.11
C ASP A 147 12.78 10.33 5.25
N PHE A 148 11.75 11.18 5.21
CA PHE A 148 10.67 11.11 6.20
C PHE A 148 9.89 9.80 6.13
N MET A 149 9.56 9.33 4.92
CA MET A 149 8.87 8.06 4.70
C MET A 149 9.71 6.88 5.20
N GLU A 150 11.01 6.85 4.90
CA GLU A 150 11.91 5.80 5.40
C GLU A 150 12.00 5.80 6.93
N GLU A 151 12.06 6.98 7.56
CA GLU A 151 12.07 7.09 9.03
C GLU A 151 10.75 6.66 9.67
N ILE A 152 9.61 6.96 9.05
CA ILE A 152 8.30 6.39 9.44
C ILE A 152 8.37 4.86 9.41
N LEU A 153 8.89 4.28 8.32
CA LEU A 153 8.91 2.83 8.12
C LEU A 153 9.81 2.09 9.09
N LYS A 154 10.93 2.70 9.52
CA LYS A 154 11.81 2.15 10.57
C LYS A 154 11.10 2.00 11.92
N LEU A 155 10.13 2.86 12.20
CA LEU A 155 9.38 2.89 13.46
C LEU A 155 7.95 2.33 13.31
N TYR A 156 7.65 1.71 12.16
CA TYR A 156 6.31 1.28 11.83
C TYR A 156 5.93 0.00 12.58
N ASN A 157 4.79 0.04 13.27
CA ASN A 157 4.26 -1.10 13.99
C ASN A 157 3.01 -1.66 13.28
N LEU A 158 3.20 -2.71 12.48
CA LEU A 158 2.10 -3.36 11.77
C LEU A 158 1.11 -4.04 12.73
N SER A 159 1.57 -4.54 13.89
CA SER A 159 0.69 -5.12 14.93
C SER A 159 -0.24 -4.06 15.49
N HIS A 160 0.30 -2.88 15.79
CA HIS A 160 -0.49 -1.75 16.25
C HIS A 160 -1.58 -1.37 15.24
N ALA A 161 -1.24 -1.31 13.94
CA ALA A 161 -2.20 -1.00 12.88
C ALA A 161 -3.36 -2.01 12.82
N MET A 162 -3.04 -3.29 13.01
CA MET A 162 -4.00 -4.40 13.01
C MET A 162 -4.90 -4.38 14.24
N GLU A 163 -4.29 -4.34 15.43
CA GLU A 163 -5.01 -4.41 16.72
C GLU A 163 -5.95 -3.23 16.92
N ASN A 164 -5.53 -2.04 16.49
CA ASN A 164 -6.29 -0.80 16.68
C ASN A 164 -7.15 -0.44 15.46
N GLN A 165 -7.12 -1.27 14.41
CA GLN A 165 -7.86 -1.07 13.17
C GLN A 165 -7.72 0.35 12.59
N THR A 166 -6.49 0.86 12.59
CA THR A 166 -6.19 2.27 12.29
C THR A 166 -6.48 2.67 10.84
N ASN A 167 -6.55 1.71 9.90
CA ASN A 167 -6.91 1.95 8.51
C ASN A 167 -7.68 0.76 7.93
N LYS A 168 -8.89 0.98 7.41
CA LYS A 168 -9.76 -0.09 6.92
C LYS A 168 -9.19 -0.82 5.72
N SER A 169 -8.56 -0.10 4.78
CA SER A 169 -8.03 -0.72 3.56
C SER A 169 -6.76 -1.53 3.82
N LEU A 170 -5.89 -1.08 4.72
CA LEU A 170 -4.74 -1.86 5.20
C LEU A 170 -5.20 -3.11 5.93
N ASN A 171 -6.16 -2.98 6.84
CA ASN A 171 -6.73 -4.11 7.58
C ASN A 171 -7.41 -5.13 6.65
N TYR A 172 -8.14 -4.65 5.63
CA TYR A 172 -8.69 -5.50 4.59
C TYR A 172 -7.58 -6.26 3.83
N PHE A 173 -6.50 -5.59 3.44
CA PHE A 173 -5.37 -6.21 2.76
C PHE A 173 -4.75 -7.32 3.60
N ILE A 174 -4.40 -7.02 4.85
CA ILE A 174 -3.79 -7.95 5.80
C ILE A 174 -4.68 -9.17 5.99
N LYS A 175 -5.97 -8.97 6.26
CA LYS A 175 -6.93 -10.07 6.46
C LYS A 175 -7.08 -10.93 5.21
N LYS A 176 -7.17 -10.30 4.04
CA LYS A 176 -7.37 -10.98 2.76
C LYS A 176 -6.19 -11.89 2.40
N TYR A 177 -4.97 -11.44 2.66
CA TYR A 177 -3.75 -12.19 2.36
C TYR A 177 -3.15 -12.88 3.58
N GLN A 178 -3.93 -12.97 4.67
CA GLN A 178 -3.58 -13.68 5.89
C GLN A 178 -2.19 -13.31 6.41
N ILE A 179 -1.83 -12.03 6.37
CA ILE A 179 -0.53 -11.57 6.85
C ILE A 179 -0.45 -11.84 8.35
N PHE A 180 0.51 -12.69 8.74
CA PHE A 180 0.79 -13.02 10.13
C PHE A 180 1.98 -12.22 10.61
N LEU A 181 1.85 -11.64 11.79
CA LEU A 181 2.94 -10.99 12.50
C LEU A 181 3.53 -12.03 13.46
N ASN A 182 4.84 -12.23 13.39
CA ASN A 182 5.58 -13.05 14.35
C ASN A 182 6.12 -12.15 15.45
#